data_AF-A0A3P7J1W2-F1
#
_entry.id   AF-A0A3P7J1W2-F1
#
_cell.length_a   1.000
_cell.length_b   1.000
_cell.length_c   1.000
_cell.angle_alpha   90.00
_cell.angle_beta   90.00
_cell.angle_gamma   90.00
#
_symmetry.space_group_name_H-M   'P 1'
#
loop_
_entity.id
_entity.type
_entity.pdbx_description
1 polymer ?
#
loop_
_entity_poly.entity_id
_entity_poly.type
_entity_poly.pdbx_seq_one_letter_code
_entity_poly.pdbx_strand_id
1 'polypeptide(L)'
;MAEITKRFIKVPPEDAKKLWEDQYAGAVDNCHHTYVHGKCKSEAMGVYCEVGRRTRTYFVLSGSVLSVWPVVEEVLSDRDRRASRMQVIRVRTDQDQKIVGVLVLPHFVRTLVARLEEHCSRCFVEAKKEENGQKPK
;
A
#
# COMPACT_ATOMS: atom_id res chain seq x y z
N MET A 1 35.41 -12.91 -12.01
CA MET A 1 35.82 -11.49 -12.10
C MET A 1 35.45 -10.82 -13.42
N ALA A 2 35.64 -11.46 -14.58
CA ALA A 2 35.43 -10.83 -15.89
C ALA A 2 33.97 -10.39 -16.21
N GLU A 3 32.95 -10.95 -15.56
CA GLU A 3 31.54 -10.56 -15.79
C GLU A 3 31.11 -9.30 -15.04
N ILE A 4 31.62 -9.12 -13.81
CA ILE A 4 31.26 -7.97 -12.96
C ILE A 4 31.81 -6.69 -13.57
N THR A 5 33.04 -6.73 -14.09
CA THR A 5 33.69 -5.60 -14.76
C THR A 5 33.03 -5.20 -16.08
N LYS A 6 32.15 -6.02 -16.66
CA LYS A 6 31.37 -5.63 -17.85
C LYS A 6 30.19 -4.72 -17.51
N ARG A 7 29.67 -4.79 -16.27
CA ARG A 7 28.45 -4.08 -15.85
C ARG A 7 28.70 -3.02 -14.80
N PHE A 8 29.83 -3.09 -14.09
CA PHE A 8 30.13 -2.23 -12.96
C PHE A 8 31.51 -1.61 -13.10
N ILE A 9 31.59 -0.33 -12.78
CA ILE A 9 32.85 0.41 -12.66
C ILE A 9 33.29 0.45 -11.20
N LYS A 10 34.60 0.35 -10.98
CA LYS A 10 35.16 0.54 -9.64
C LYS A 10 35.20 2.04 -9.35
N VAL A 11 34.61 2.44 -8.23
CA VAL A 11 34.58 3.82 -7.75
C VAL A 11 35.36 3.94 -6.43
N PRO A 12 36.04 5.07 -6.19
CA PRO A 12 36.65 5.33 -4.90
C PRO A 12 35.57 5.50 -3.81
N PRO A 13 35.90 5.27 -2.53
CA PRO A 13 34.94 5.34 -1.43
C PRO A 13 34.20 6.68 -1.34
N GLU A 14 34.88 7.79 -1.63
CA GLU A 14 34.29 9.14 -1.59
C GLU A 14 33.15 9.32 -2.60
N ASP A 15 33.33 8.84 -3.83
CA ASP A 15 32.30 8.87 -4.87
C ASP A 15 31.17 7.88 -4.57
N ALA A 16 31.52 6.71 -4.03
CA ALA A 16 30.55 5.68 -3.65
C ALA A 16 29.62 6.16 -2.53
N LYS A 17 30.16 6.90 -1.55
CA LYS A 17 29.41 7.41 -0.40
C LYS A 17 28.22 8.26 -0.86
N LYS A 18 28.44 9.21 -1.75
CA LYS A 18 27.36 10.07 -2.25
C LYS A 18 26.26 9.27 -2.94
N LEU A 19 26.64 8.33 -3.81
CA LEU A 19 25.68 7.46 -4.50
C LEU A 19 24.86 6.60 -3.52
N TRP A 20 25.49 6.10 -2.46
CA TRP A 20 24.81 5.34 -1.42
C TRP A 20 23.88 6.20 -0.58
N GLU A 21 24.27 7.42 -0.23
CA GLU A 21 23.43 8.36 0.51
C GLU A 21 22.19 8.76 -0.32
N ASP A 22 22.38 9.05 -1.60
CA ASP A 22 21.29 9.36 -2.54
C ASP A 22 20.34 8.16 -2.70
N GLN A 23 20.90 6.96 -2.87
CA GLN A 23 20.11 5.73 -2.95
C GLN A 23 19.36 5.46 -1.64
N TYR A 24 20.02 5.63 -0.50
CA TYR A 24 19.42 5.41 0.83
C TYR A 24 18.27 6.38 1.09
N ALA A 25 18.47 7.66 0.77
CA ALA A 25 17.44 8.69 0.88
C ALA A 25 16.26 8.37 -0.04
N GLY A 26 16.53 8.00 -1.30
CA GLY A 26 15.49 7.65 -2.27
C GLY A 26 14.72 6.37 -1.95
N ALA A 27 15.35 5.38 -1.31
CA ALA A 27 14.78 4.07 -1.02
C ALA A 27 13.64 4.09 0.03
N VAL A 28 13.35 5.24 0.65
CA VAL A 28 12.16 5.38 1.50
C VAL A 28 10.88 5.33 0.65
N ASP A 29 10.85 6.09 -0.45
CA ASP A 29 9.66 6.31 -1.25
C ASP A 29 9.73 5.68 -2.65
N ASN A 30 10.92 5.27 -3.08
CA ASN A 30 11.15 4.70 -4.40
C ASN A 30 11.65 3.26 -4.32
N CYS A 31 11.11 2.42 -5.19
CA CYS A 31 11.67 1.09 -5.39
C CYS A 31 12.99 1.17 -6.19
N HIS A 32 13.80 0.13 -6.11
CA HIS A 32 15.08 0.06 -6.81
C HIS A 32 14.92 0.14 -8.34
N HIS A 33 13.80 -0.35 -8.90
CA HIS A 33 13.52 -0.21 -10.33
C HIS A 33 13.43 1.26 -10.76
N THR A 34 12.78 2.10 -9.96
CA THR A 34 12.70 3.54 -10.23
C THR A 34 14.08 4.17 -10.13
N TYR A 35 14.89 3.78 -9.15
CA TYR A 35 16.27 4.29 -9.01
C TYR A 35 17.15 3.94 -10.22
N VAL A 36 17.14 2.69 -10.67
CA VAL A 36 18.04 2.23 -11.76
C VAL A 36 17.51 2.57 -13.15
N HIS A 37 16.20 2.50 -13.37
CA HIS A 37 15.59 2.60 -14.69
C HIS A 37 14.71 3.84 -14.88
N GLY A 38 14.52 4.65 -13.85
CA GLY A 38 13.61 5.80 -13.86
C GLY A 38 12.12 5.45 -13.87
N LYS A 39 11.76 4.16 -13.96
CA LYS A 39 10.37 3.69 -14.00
C LYS A 39 10.20 2.30 -13.40
N CYS A 40 9.04 2.06 -12.79
CA CYS A 40 8.66 0.76 -12.26
C CYS A 40 7.35 0.28 -12.91
N LYS A 41 7.35 -0.94 -13.45
CA LYS A 41 6.16 -1.53 -14.08
C LYS A 41 5.02 -1.74 -13.07
N SER A 42 5.33 -2.18 -11.86
CA SER A 42 4.32 -2.41 -10.81
C SER A 42 3.62 -1.10 -10.42
N GLU A 43 4.41 -0.05 -10.13
CA GLU A 43 3.87 1.26 -9.77
C GLU A 43 3.08 1.89 -10.93
N ALA A 44 3.53 1.69 -12.18
CA ALA A 44 2.80 2.13 -13.38
C ALA A 44 1.44 1.43 -13.55
N MET A 45 1.29 0.20 -13.05
CA MET A 45 0.00 -0.51 -12.97
C MET A 45 -0.78 -0.18 -11.68
N GLY A 46 -0.30 0.78 -10.87
CA GLY A 46 -0.93 1.17 -9.62
C GLY A 46 -0.66 0.21 -8.44
N VAL A 47 0.26 -0.74 -8.58
CA VAL A 47 0.62 -1.68 -7.51
C VAL A 47 1.88 -1.19 -6.79
N TYR A 48 1.79 -1.04 -5.48
CA TYR A 48 2.93 -0.65 -4.65
C TYR A 48 4.08 -1.66 -4.77
N CYS A 49 5.26 -1.19 -5.14
CA CYS A 49 6.44 -2.04 -5.35
C CYS A 49 7.34 -2.03 -4.12
N GLU A 50 7.48 -3.16 -3.44
CA GLU A 50 8.33 -3.28 -2.23
C GLU A 50 9.84 -3.45 -2.54
N VAL A 51 10.20 -3.65 -3.81
CA VAL A 51 11.57 -4.05 -4.19
C VAL A 51 12.58 -2.94 -3.92
N GLY A 52 13.54 -3.24 -3.04
CA GLY A 52 14.66 -2.35 -2.74
C GLY A 52 14.29 -1.07 -2.00
N ARG A 53 13.11 -1.04 -1.37
CA ARG A 53 12.79 -0.03 -0.37
C ARG A 53 13.48 -0.34 0.95
N ARG A 54 13.88 0.69 1.70
CA ARG A 54 14.57 0.53 3.00
C ARG A 54 13.61 0.23 4.15
N THR A 55 12.32 0.48 3.95
CA THR A 55 11.25 0.16 4.90
C THR A 55 10.26 -0.81 4.25
N ARG A 56 9.65 -1.65 5.08
CA ARG A 56 8.55 -2.51 4.68
C ARG A 56 7.23 -1.85 5.06
N THR A 57 6.36 -1.68 4.08
CA THR A 57 5.05 -1.06 4.27
C THR A 57 3.99 -2.14 4.32
N TYR A 58 3.19 -2.14 5.39
CA TYR A 58 2.03 -3.02 5.53
C TYR A 58 0.77 -2.16 5.40
N PHE A 59 -0.17 -2.59 4.57
CA PHE A 59 -1.46 -1.93 4.42
C PHE A 59 -2.48 -2.61 5.32
N VAL A 60 -3.05 -1.85 6.25
CA VAL A 60 -3.90 -2.38 7.31
C VAL A 60 -5.24 -1.67 7.27
N LEU A 61 -6.31 -2.40 6.96
CA LEU A 61 -7.66 -1.89 7.08
C LEU A 61 -8.12 -2.05 8.53
N SER A 62 -8.39 -0.94 9.21
CA SER A 62 -8.78 -0.91 10.63
C SER A 62 -10.01 -0.01 10.86
N GLY A 63 -10.58 -0.07 12.06
CA GLY A 63 -11.83 0.64 12.40
C GLY A 63 -13.07 -0.23 12.23
N SER A 64 -14.18 0.38 11.78
CA SER A 64 -15.46 -0.32 11.54
C SER A 64 -15.42 -1.11 10.23
N VAL A 65 -14.61 -2.17 10.18
CA VAL A 65 -14.46 -3.01 8.97
C VAL A 65 -15.76 -3.72 8.62
N LEU A 66 -16.57 -4.10 9.61
CA LEU A 66 -17.82 -4.84 9.40
C LEU A 66 -18.86 -4.05 8.59
N SER A 67 -18.93 -2.73 8.75
CA SER A 67 -19.89 -1.90 8.01
C SER A 67 -19.57 -1.76 6.51
N VAL A 68 -18.33 -2.05 6.12
CA VAL A 68 -17.87 -2.03 4.72
C VAL A 68 -17.48 -3.41 4.22
N TRP A 69 -17.78 -4.46 5.00
CA TRP A 69 -17.40 -5.84 4.71
C TRP A 69 -17.84 -6.33 3.32
N PRO A 70 -19.05 -6.00 2.81
CA PRO A 70 -19.44 -6.44 1.47
C PRO A 70 -18.49 -5.94 0.37
N VAL A 71 -17.99 -4.71 0.51
CA VAL A 71 -17.02 -4.12 -0.44
C VAL A 71 -15.65 -4.78 -0.32
N VAL A 72 -15.24 -5.09 0.91
CA VAL A 72 -13.97 -5.79 1.19
C VAL A 72 -13.99 -7.19 0.58
N GLU A 73 -15.06 -7.96 0.79
CA GLU A 73 -15.22 -9.29 0.21
C GLU A 73 -15.24 -9.23 -1.32
N GLU A 74 -15.99 -8.30 -1.91
CA GLU A 74 -16.05 -8.12 -3.36
C GLU A 74 -14.65 -7.93 -3.95
N VAL A 75 -13.86 -6.98 -3.43
CA VAL A 75 -12.53 -6.65 -3.95
C VAL A 75 -11.51 -7.78 -3.71
N LEU A 76 -11.56 -8.46 -2.57
CA LEU A 76 -10.58 -9.49 -2.20
C LEU A 76 -10.92 -10.89 -2.77
N SER A 77 -12.14 -11.10 -3.26
CA SER A 77 -12.60 -12.40 -3.79
C SER A 77 -12.05 -12.75 -5.19
N ASP A 78 -11.54 -11.77 -5.95
CA ASP A 78 -11.41 -11.90 -7.40
C ASP A 78 -10.21 -12.77 -7.88
N ARG A 79 -9.14 -12.99 -7.11
CA ARG A 79 -7.99 -13.80 -7.63
C ARG A 79 -7.31 -14.69 -6.60
N ASP A 80 -7.20 -15.96 -7.00
CA ASP A 80 -6.38 -17.04 -6.47
C ASP A 80 -6.59 -17.41 -4.98
N ARG A 81 -7.31 -18.52 -4.76
CA ARG A 81 -7.79 -19.01 -3.45
C ARG A 81 -6.67 -19.30 -2.43
N ARG A 82 -5.40 -19.36 -2.85
CA ARG A 82 -4.25 -19.60 -1.96
C ARG A 82 -3.56 -18.34 -1.46
N ALA A 83 -3.64 -17.23 -2.19
CA ALA A 83 -2.96 -15.96 -1.83
C ALA A 83 -3.87 -14.98 -1.07
N SER A 84 -5.20 -15.13 -1.17
CA SER A 84 -6.19 -14.22 -0.59
C SER A 84 -6.75 -14.67 0.78
N ARG A 85 -5.99 -15.44 1.57
CA ARG A 85 -6.45 -15.78 2.93
C ARG A 85 -6.32 -14.53 3.80
N MET A 86 -7.45 -13.95 4.15
CA MET A 86 -7.53 -12.76 4.97
C MET A 86 -6.83 -12.96 6.32
N GLN A 87 -5.89 -12.08 6.64
CA GLN A 87 -5.08 -12.15 7.86
C GLN A 87 -5.44 -10.99 8.78
N VAL A 88 -5.78 -11.29 10.02
CA VAL A 88 -5.92 -10.27 11.07
C VAL A 88 -4.55 -10.00 11.66
N ILE A 89 -4.17 -8.73 11.71
CA ILE A 89 -2.91 -8.29 12.31
C ILE A 89 -3.20 -7.41 13.53
N ARG A 90 -2.31 -7.49 14.51
CA ARG A 90 -2.30 -6.62 15.69
C ARG A 90 -0.96 -5.89 15.71
N VAL A 91 -1.02 -4.57 15.61
CA VAL A 91 0.15 -3.69 15.64
C VAL A 91 0.15 -2.94 16.97
N ARG A 92 1.31 -2.88 17.60
CA ARG A 92 1.58 -1.97 18.72
C ARG A 92 2.67 -1.02 18.26
N THR A 93 2.37 0.27 18.28
CA THR A 93 3.35 1.32 17.95
C THR A 93 4.27 1.57 19.13
N ASP A 94 5.35 2.29 18.88
CA ASP A 94 6.27 2.84 19.87
C ASP A 94 5.56 3.78 20.87
N GLN A 95 4.52 4.48 20.43
CA GLN A 95 3.64 5.33 21.25
C GLN A 95 2.56 4.55 22.02
N ASP A 96 2.66 3.23 22.11
CA ASP A 96 1.68 2.34 22.73
C ASP A 96 0.27 2.34 22.09
N GLN A 97 0.12 2.96 20.91
CA GLN A 97 -1.11 2.83 20.14
C GLN A 97 -1.26 1.38 19.65
N LYS A 98 -2.42 0.79 19.94
CA LYS A 98 -2.80 -0.54 19.47
C LYS A 98 -3.72 -0.42 18.27
N ILE A 99 -3.40 -1.14 17.20
CA ILE A 99 -4.19 -1.20 15.97
C ILE A 99 -4.50 -2.67 15.72
N VAL A 100 -5.77 -2.98 15.50
CA VAL A 100 -6.21 -4.30 15.05
C VAL A 100 -6.91 -4.10 13.71
N GLY A 101 -6.53 -4.90 12.71
CA GLY A 101 -7.06 -4.75 11.38
C GLY A 101 -6.74 -5.93 10.48
N VAL A 102 -7.22 -5.84 9.25
CA VAL A 102 -6.99 -6.84 8.21
C VAL A 102 -5.81 -6.42 7.34
N LEU A 103 -4.89 -7.34 7.07
CA LEU A 103 -3.81 -7.12 6.11
C LEU A 103 -4.36 -7.09 4.69
N VAL A 104 -4.09 -6.00 3.99
CA VAL A 104 -4.44 -5.82 2.57
C VAL A 104 -3.17 -5.95 1.74
N LEU A 105 -3.21 -6.80 0.71
CA LEU A 105 -2.06 -6.97 -0.18
C LEU A 105 -1.91 -5.75 -1.10
N PRO A 106 -0.67 -5.37 -1.46
CA PRO A 106 -0.38 -4.19 -2.30
C PRO A 106 -1.24 -4.02 -3.56
N HIS A 107 -1.60 -5.14 -4.21
CA HIS A 107 -2.37 -5.12 -5.45
C HIS A 107 -3.86 -4.79 -5.27
N PHE A 108 -4.39 -4.95 -4.05
CA PHE A 108 -5.78 -4.61 -3.75
C PHE A 108 -5.94 -3.19 -3.18
N VAL A 109 -4.87 -2.57 -2.68
CA VAL A 109 -4.96 -1.31 -1.93
C VAL A 109 -5.67 -0.21 -2.70
N ARG A 110 -5.25 0.09 -3.94
CA ARG A 110 -5.85 1.17 -4.73
C ARG A 110 -7.32 0.91 -5.06
N THR A 111 -7.62 -0.31 -5.51
CA THR A 111 -8.99 -0.72 -5.83
C THR A 111 -9.90 -0.66 -4.61
N LEU A 112 -9.40 -1.14 -3.47
CA LEU A 112 -10.15 -1.13 -2.22
C LEU A 112 -10.43 0.29 -1.75
N VAL A 113 -9.43 1.18 -1.76
CA VAL A 113 -9.62 2.61 -1.41
C VAL A 113 -10.67 3.25 -2.31
N ALA A 114 -10.56 3.10 -3.63
CA ALA A 114 -11.51 3.68 -4.57
C ALA A 114 -12.96 3.19 -4.34
N ARG A 115 -13.15 1.89 -4.12
CA ARG A 115 -14.48 1.31 -3.86
C ARG A 115 -15.04 1.72 -2.51
N LEU A 116 -14.21 1.86 -1.49
CA LEU A 116 -14.63 2.36 -0.18
C LEU A 116 -15.02 3.83 -0.24
N GLU A 117 -14.26 4.66 -0.94
CA GLU A 117 -14.58 6.08 -1.16
C GLU A 117 -15.93 6.24 -1.87
N GLU A 118 -16.17 5.47 -2.92
CA GLU A 118 -17.45 5.45 -3.64
C GLU A 118 -18.61 5.01 -2.74
N HIS A 119 -18.45 3.87 -2.04
CA HIS A 119 -19.49 3.31 -1.18
C HIS A 119 -19.85 4.23 -0.01
N CYS A 120 -18.84 4.75 0.70
CA CYS A 120 -19.05 5.62 1.84
C CYS A 120 -19.66 6.98 1.44
N SER A 121 -19.27 7.51 0.28
CA SER A 121 -19.88 8.74 -0.24
C SER A 121 -21.38 8.57 -0.49
N ARG A 122 -21.79 7.41 -1.01
CA ARG A 122 -23.21 7.09 -1.26
C ARG A 122 -23.99 6.91 0.05
N CYS A 123 -23.47 6.13 1.00
CA CYS A 123 -24.11 5.93 2.30
C CYS A 123 -24.31 7.24 3.07
N PHE A 124 -23.35 8.17 3.00
CA PHE A 124 -23.48 9.48 3.65
C PHE A 124 -24.58 10.35 3.03
N VAL A 125 -24.74 10.30 1.70
CA VAL A 125 -25.78 11.05 0.98
C VAL A 125 -27.17 10.47 1.26
N GLU A 126 -27.31 9.15 1.35
CA GLU A 126 -28.56 8.47 1.69
C GLU A 126 -28.99 8.76 3.13
N ALA A 127 -28.07 8.65 4.09
CA ALA A 127 -28.34 8.99 5.50
C ALA A 127 -28.82 10.44 5.67
N LYS A 128 -28.24 11.40 4.94
CA LYS A 128 -28.68 12.80 4.96
C LYS A 128 -30.05 13.03 4.33
N LYS A 129 -30.43 12.25 3.31
CA LYS A 129 -31.77 12.35 2.71
C LYS A 129 -32.84 11.82 3.66
N GLU A 130 -32.54 10.75 4.40
CA GLU A 130 -33.44 10.21 5.43
C GLU A 130 -33.56 11.16 6.63
N GLU A 131 -32.46 11.77 7.11
CA GLU A 131 -32.50 12.80 8.17
C GLU A 131 -33.30 14.05 7.76
N ASN A 132 -33.17 14.52 6.52
CA ASN A 132 -33.91 15.68 6.03
C ASN A 132 -35.36 15.36 5.63
N GLY A 133 -35.72 14.08 5.46
CA GLY A 133 -37.05 13.62 5.10
C GLY A 133 -38.03 13.50 6.27
N GLN A 134 -37.58 13.69 7.51
CA GLN A 134 -38.41 13.50 8.70
C GLN A 134 -38.70 14.82 9.43
N LYS A 135 -39.87 15.43 9.16
CA LYS A 135 -40.56 16.39 10.06
C LYS A 135 -42.07 16.36 9.81
N PRO A 136 -42.90 16.68 10.82
CA PRO A 136 -43.16 15.95 12.06
C PRO A 136 -44.61 15.39 12.05
N LYS A 137 -45.00 14.65 13.10
CA LYS A 137 -46.42 14.41 13.40
C LYS A 137 -47.13 15.72 13.76
#